data_AF-A0A9X1BC67-F1
#
_entry.id   AF-A0A9X1BC67-F1
#
_cell.length_a   1.000
_cell.length_b   1.000
_cell.length_c   1.000
_cell.angle_alpha   90.00
_cell.angle_beta   90.00
_cell.angle_gamma   90.00
#
_symmetry.space_group_name_H-M   'P 1'
#
loop_
_entity.id
_entity.type
_entity.pdbx_description
1 polymer ?
#
loop_
_entity_poly.entity_id
_entity_poly.type
_entity_poly.pdbx_seq_one_letter_code
_entity_poly.pdbx_strand_id
1 'polypeptide(L)'
;MQINSTNLKQFEGGVVVKQGDSASTFGYWLLDEQMNPISDLNGKNATIRIFNQNGKATFEGTVENSKVTFKINKVLTVGSYIVEAECDGYVFPSDRSARLEVTQSAEKFTSESELELVKNNVRDEVAKYINDHQGAGVVDELPDLTTLYNLAKI
;
A
#
# COMPACT_ATOMS: atom_id res chain seq x y z
N MET A 1 0.89 5.95 -32.92
CA MET A 1 0.24 6.36 -31.66
C MET A 1 -0.38 5.09 -31.11
N GLN A 2 0.13 4.54 -30.00
CA GLN A 2 -0.40 3.30 -29.43
C GLN A 2 -1.65 3.66 -28.65
N ILE A 3 -2.82 3.33 -29.21
CA ILE A 3 -4.10 3.46 -28.50
C ILE A 3 -4.11 2.32 -27.49
N ASN A 4 -4.27 2.62 -26.21
CA ASN A 4 -4.44 1.59 -25.20
C ASN A 4 -5.71 0.80 -25.54
N SER A 5 -5.60 -0.53 -25.65
CA SER A 5 -6.70 -1.41 -26.04
C SER A 5 -7.80 -1.53 -24.98
N THR A 6 -7.55 -1.00 -23.78
CA THR A 6 -8.34 -1.15 -22.57
C THR A 6 -8.24 0.10 -21.70
N ASN A 7 -9.25 0.34 -20.87
CA ASN A 7 -9.34 1.52 -20.00
C ASN A 7 -9.91 1.16 -18.63
N LEU A 8 -9.44 1.87 -17.59
CA LEU A 8 -9.93 1.76 -16.22
C LEU A 8 -10.68 3.04 -15.80
N LYS A 9 -11.93 2.92 -15.32
CA LYS A 9 -12.72 4.07 -14.86
C LYS A 9 -13.36 3.83 -13.50
N GLN A 10 -13.06 4.69 -12.52
CA GLN A 10 -13.64 4.58 -11.18
C GLN A 10 -15.16 4.87 -11.20
N PHE A 11 -15.93 4.11 -10.43
CA PHE A 11 -17.35 4.37 -10.17
C PHE A 11 -17.72 4.33 -8.68
N GLU A 12 -16.85 3.77 -7.85
CA GLU A 12 -17.06 3.64 -6.40
C GLU A 12 -15.75 3.87 -5.64
N GLY A 13 -15.89 4.36 -4.41
CA GLY A 13 -14.78 4.87 -3.62
C GLY A 13 -14.45 6.32 -3.98
N GLY A 14 -14.00 7.09 -2.99
CA GLY A 14 -13.49 8.43 -3.22
C GLY A 14 -12.12 8.41 -3.90
N VAL A 15 -11.65 9.59 -4.32
CA VAL A 15 -10.26 9.79 -4.77
C VAL A 15 -9.31 9.80 -3.57
N VAL A 16 -9.79 10.25 -2.40
CA VAL A 16 -9.00 10.42 -1.19
C VAL A 16 -9.40 9.39 -0.14
N VAL A 17 -8.43 8.69 0.43
CA VAL A 17 -8.59 7.71 1.50
C VAL A 17 -7.61 8.01 2.64
N LYS A 18 -7.96 7.66 3.88
CA LYS A 18 -7.04 7.76 5.02
C LYS A 18 -6.24 6.49 5.18
N GLN A 19 -5.00 6.60 5.67
CA GLN A 19 -4.24 5.44 6.11
C GLN A 19 -5.04 4.62 7.12
N GLY A 20 -5.07 3.29 6.91
CA GLY A 20 -5.80 2.37 7.77
C GLY A 20 -7.32 2.30 7.52
N ASP A 21 -7.86 2.98 6.50
CA ASP A 21 -9.25 2.79 6.11
C ASP A 21 -9.46 1.42 5.45
N SER A 22 -9.91 0.46 6.25
CA SER A 22 -10.28 -0.89 5.81
C SER A 22 -11.77 -1.06 5.50
N ALA A 23 -12.58 -0.01 5.71
CA ALA A 23 -14.03 -0.08 5.58
C ALA A 23 -14.47 0.25 4.15
N SER A 24 -13.82 1.24 3.54
CA SER A 24 -14.13 1.74 2.19
C SER A 24 -14.00 0.68 1.10
N THR A 25 -15.00 0.65 0.22
CA THR A 25 -14.99 -0.14 -1.01
C THR A 25 -14.59 0.77 -2.17
N PHE A 26 -13.74 0.25 -3.04
CA PHE A 26 -13.31 0.90 -4.28
C PHE A 26 -13.80 0.08 -5.47
N GLY A 27 -14.22 0.74 -6.54
CA GLY A 27 -14.79 0.08 -7.71
C GLY A 27 -14.39 0.73 -9.02
N TYR A 28 -14.02 -0.11 -9.99
CA TYR A 28 -13.60 0.30 -11.33
C TYR A 28 -14.31 -0.50 -12.42
N TRP A 29 -14.65 0.20 -13.50
CA TRP A 29 -15.09 -0.40 -14.76
C TRP A 29 -13.88 -0.88 -15.56
N LEU A 30 -14.01 -2.07 -16.14
CA LEU A 30 -13.10 -2.66 -17.12
C LEU A 30 -13.66 -2.42 -18.52
N LEU A 31 -13.01 -1.53 -19.26
CA LEU A 31 -13.53 -1.00 -20.53
C LEU A 31 -12.57 -1.31 -21.69
N ASP A 32 -13.10 -1.42 -22.90
CA ASP A 32 -12.32 -1.51 -24.14
C ASP A 32 -11.79 -0.12 -24.57
N GLU A 33 -11.11 -0.07 -25.72
CA GLU A 33 -10.55 1.17 -26.29
C GLU A 33 -11.61 2.23 -26.64
N GLN A 34 -12.86 1.81 -26.89
CA GLN A 34 -14.02 2.68 -27.15
C GLN A 34 -14.79 3.06 -25.87
N MET A 35 -14.25 2.72 -24.68
CA MET A 35 -14.88 2.94 -23.37
C MET A 35 -16.17 2.13 -23.15
N ASN A 36 -16.36 1.01 -23.85
CA ASN A 36 -17.48 0.11 -23.62
C ASN A 36 -17.13 -0.96 -22.59
N PRO A 37 -18.11 -1.42 -21.78
CA PRO A 37 -17.91 -2.50 -20.82
C PRO A 37 -17.56 -3.84 -21.50
N ILE A 38 -16.56 -4.54 -20.97
CA ILE A 38 -16.18 -5.88 -21.46
C ILE A 38 -16.90 -6.96 -20.65
N SER A 39 -17.99 -7.52 -21.16
CA SER A 39 -18.81 -8.53 -20.46
C SER A 39 -18.12 -9.88 -20.31
N ASP A 40 -17.21 -10.22 -21.21
CA ASP A 40 -16.55 -11.53 -21.29
C ASP A 40 -15.58 -11.79 -20.13
N LEU A 41 -15.35 -10.78 -19.29
CA LEU A 41 -14.55 -10.88 -18.07
C LEU A 41 -15.40 -11.24 -16.85
N ASN A 42 -16.73 -11.19 -16.93
CA ASN A 42 -17.61 -11.50 -15.80
C ASN A 42 -17.36 -12.91 -15.24
N GLY A 43 -17.28 -13.02 -13.91
CA GLY A 43 -16.97 -14.24 -13.19
C GLY A 43 -15.47 -14.58 -13.11
N LYS A 44 -14.60 -13.82 -13.78
CA LYS A 44 -13.14 -14.00 -13.70
C LYS A 44 -12.57 -13.22 -12.52
N ASN A 45 -11.42 -13.67 -12.02
CA ASN A 45 -10.66 -12.96 -11.00
C ASN A 45 -9.80 -11.88 -11.68
N ALA A 46 -9.84 -10.68 -11.12
CA ALA A 46 -9.00 -9.56 -11.49
C ALA A 46 -8.06 -9.18 -10.35
N THR A 47 -6.79 -9.00 -10.69
CA THR A 47 -5.76 -8.52 -9.79
C THR A 47 -5.64 -7.00 -9.92
N ILE A 48 -5.79 -6.28 -8.82
CA ILE A 48 -5.67 -4.83 -8.75
C ILE A 48 -4.35 -4.46 -8.10
N ARG A 49 -3.57 -3.62 -8.76
CA ARG A 49 -2.28 -3.13 -8.28
C ARG A 49 -2.38 -1.63 -8.06
N ILE A 50 -1.99 -1.20 -6.86
CA ILE A 50 -1.93 0.20 -6.49
C ILE A 50 -0.50 0.51 -6.13
N PHE A 51 0.15 1.45 -6.83
CA PHE A 51 1.58 1.70 -6.64
C PHE A 51 1.99 3.13 -6.92
N ASN A 52 3.09 3.53 -6.30
CA ASN A 52 3.84 4.74 -6.58
C ASN A 52 5.34 4.46 -6.36
N GLN A 53 6.16 5.51 -6.31
CA GLN A 53 7.61 5.39 -6.09
C GLN A 53 7.98 4.85 -4.70
N ASN A 54 7.06 4.96 -3.73
CA ASN A 54 7.32 4.70 -2.30
C ASN A 54 6.64 3.40 -1.80
N GLY A 55 5.83 2.74 -2.63
CA GLY A 55 5.10 1.55 -2.20
C GLY A 55 4.24 0.94 -3.30
N LYS A 56 3.92 -0.35 -3.11
CA LYS A 56 3.02 -1.12 -3.96
C LYS A 56 2.16 -2.03 -3.11
N ALA A 57 0.88 -2.11 -3.44
CA ALA A 57 -0.04 -3.09 -2.89
C ALA A 57 -0.80 -3.80 -4.00
N THR A 58 -1.25 -5.02 -3.70
CA THR A 58 -1.98 -5.88 -4.61
C THR A 58 -3.18 -6.45 -3.90
N PHE A 59 -4.32 -6.42 -4.59
CA PHE A 59 -5.64 -6.84 -4.16
C PHE A 59 -6.24 -7.72 -5.25
N GLU A 60 -7.22 -8.54 -4.88
CA GLU A 60 -7.96 -9.38 -5.82
C GLU A 60 -9.45 -9.02 -5.73
N GLY A 61 -10.17 -9.20 -6.83
CA GLY A 61 -11.62 -9.02 -6.88
C GLY A 61 -12.23 -9.81 -8.02
N THR A 62 -13.49 -10.24 -7.85
CA THR A 62 -14.23 -10.89 -8.93
C THR A 62 -14.86 -9.84 -9.83
N VAL A 63 -14.78 -10.04 -11.14
CA VAL A 63 -15.44 -9.14 -12.10
C VAL A 63 -16.92 -9.46 -12.18
N GLU A 64 -17.77 -8.46 -11.94
CA GLU A 64 -19.23 -8.54 -12.05
C GLU A 64 -19.77 -7.34 -12.83
N ASN A 65 -20.57 -7.59 -13.86
CA ASN A 65 -21.10 -6.55 -14.75
C ASN A 65 -20.00 -5.61 -15.31
N SER A 66 -18.86 -6.20 -15.71
CA SER A 66 -17.66 -5.52 -16.21
C SER A 66 -17.05 -4.54 -15.21
N LYS A 67 -17.28 -4.79 -13.92
CA LYS A 67 -16.73 -4.02 -12.81
C LYS A 67 -15.95 -4.92 -11.90
N VAL A 68 -14.94 -4.36 -11.27
CA VAL A 68 -14.26 -5.00 -10.14
C VAL A 68 -14.36 -4.10 -8.92
N THR A 69 -14.60 -4.69 -7.76
CA THR A 69 -14.58 -4.01 -6.47
C THR A 69 -13.59 -4.67 -5.52
N PHE A 70 -12.99 -3.87 -4.63
CA PHE A 70 -12.06 -4.36 -3.61
C PHE A 70 -12.02 -3.41 -2.40
N LYS A 71 -11.39 -3.86 -1.32
CA LYS A 71 -11.13 -3.07 -0.12
C LYS A 71 -9.64 -2.98 0.16
N ILE A 72 -9.20 -1.84 0.70
CA ILE A 72 -7.82 -1.63 1.08
C ILE A 72 -7.63 -2.12 2.52
N ASN A 73 -7.26 -3.39 2.68
CA ASN A 73 -6.99 -4.00 3.98
C ASN A 73 -5.52 -3.90 4.41
N LYS A 74 -4.72 -3.06 3.74
CA LYS A 74 -3.31 -2.83 4.01
C LYS A 74 -3.06 -1.35 4.28
N VAL A 75 -2.15 -1.05 5.19
CA VAL A 75 -1.71 0.33 5.44
C VAL A 75 -0.79 0.75 4.29
N LEU A 76 -1.19 1.79 3.56
CA LEU A 76 -0.39 2.40 2.50
C LEU A 76 0.33 3.63 3.04
N THR A 77 1.52 3.95 2.53
CA THR A 77 2.20 5.21 2.87
C THR A 77 1.45 6.40 2.28
N VAL A 78 1.56 7.58 2.89
CA VAL A 78 0.94 8.80 2.38
C VAL A 78 1.48 9.11 0.97
N GLY A 79 0.59 9.42 0.03
CA GLY A 79 0.96 9.80 -1.32
C GLY A 79 -0.11 9.52 -2.37
N SER A 80 0.21 9.92 -3.59
CA SER A 80 -0.60 9.66 -4.79
C SER A 80 -0.21 8.32 -5.40
N TYR A 81 -1.19 7.48 -5.67
CA TYR A 81 -1.00 6.15 -6.24
C TYR A 81 -1.72 6.01 -7.59
N ILE A 82 -1.07 5.26 -8.46
CA ILE A 82 -1.57 4.79 -9.75
C ILE A 82 -2.30 3.46 -9.51
N VAL A 83 -3.43 3.25 -10.18
CA VAL A 83 -4.25 2.02 -10.06
C VAL A 83 -4.30 1.29 -11.39
N GLU A 84 -3.86 0.04 -11.41
CA GLU A 84 -3.98 -0.83 -12.58
C GLU A 84 -4.80 -2.07 -12.21
N ALA A 85 -5.55 -2.60 -13.18
CA ALA A 85 -6.19 -3.90 -13.05
C ALA A 85 -5.68 -4.86 -14.12
N GLU A 86 -5.54 -6.14 -13.78
CA GLU A 86 -5.18 -7.22 -14.68
C GLU A 86 -6.26 -8.31 -14.59
N CYS A 87 -6.81 -8.74 -15.72
CA CYS A 87 -7.85 -9.79 -15.75
C CYS A 87 -7.75 -10.56 -17.06
N ASP A 88 -7.62 -11.89 -16.98
CA ASP A 88 -7.61 -12.80 -18.14
C ASP A 88 -6.61 -12.40 -19.26
N GLY A 89 -5.42 -11.92 -18.86
CA GLY A 89 -4.38 -11.46 -19.79
C GLY A 89 -4.55 -10.03 -20.30
N TYR A 90 -5.66 -9.36 -19.99
CA TYR A 90 -5.82 -7.92 -20.24
C TYR A 90 -5.21 -7.11 -19.10
N VAL A 91 -4.50 -6.03 -19.45
CA VAL A 91 -4.04 -5.01 -18.51
C VAL A 91 -4.86 -3.75 -18.74
N PHE A 92 -5.49 -3.21 -17.70
CA PHE A 92 -6.30 -2.00 -17.72
C PHE A 92 -5.51 -0.86 -17.06
N PRO A 93 -4.87 0.01 -17.85
CA PRO A 93 -4.06 1.10 -17.31
C PRO A 93 -4.93 2.22 -16.74
N SER A 94 -4.34 3.00 -15.84
CA SER A 94 -4.88 4.26 -15.27
C SER A 94 -4.55 5.50 -16.09
N ASP A 95 -4.10 5.33 -17.32
CA ASP A 95 -3.65 6.34 -18.29
C ASP A 95 -4.59 7.56 -18.44
N ARG A 96 -5.82 7.50 -17.92
CA ARG A 96 -6.82 8.57 -18.03
C ARG A 96 -7.29 9.27 -16.76
N SER A 97 -7.08 8.77 -15.53
CA SER A 97 -7.47 9.49 -14.27
C SER A 97 -7.53 8.63 -13.01
N ALA A 98 -7.50 7.31 -13.10
CA ALA A 98 -7.67 6.45 -11.94
C ALA A 98 -6.47 6.59 -10.98
N ARG A 99 -6.64 7.42 -9.95
CA ARG A 99 -5.67 7.68 -8.90
C ARG A 99 -6.30 7.52 -7.54
N LEU A 100 -5.47 7.16 -6.58
CA LEU A 100 -5.84 7.07 -5.17
C LEU A 100 -4.88 7.93 -4.36
N GLU A 101 -5.42 8.91 -3.63
CA GLU A 101 -4.68 9.76 -2.71
C GLU A 101 -4.81 9.22 -1.30
N VAL A 102 -3.70 8.72 -0.75
CA VAL A 102 -3.63 8.26 0.63
C VAL A 102 -3.16 9.40 1.51
N THR A 103 -3.99 9.78 2.48
CA THR A 103 -3.74 10.85 3.45
C THR A 103 -3.49 10.31 4.83
N GLN A 104 -2.72 11.04 5.63
CA GLN A 104 -2.36 10.64 6.98
C GLN A 104 -3.62 10.47 7.85
N SER A 105 -3.66 9.41 8.66
CA SER A 105 -4.67 9.29 9.71
C SER A 105 -4.34 10.21 10.90
N ALA A 106 -5.29 10.39 11.82
CA ALA A 106 -5.01 11.08 13.08
C ALA A 106 -4.00 10.31 13.94
N GLU A 107 -3.98 8.99 13.79
CA GLU A 107 -2.95 8.11 14.36
C GLU A 107 -1.78 7.98 13.37
N LYS A 108 -0.54 8.13 13.85
CA LYS A 108 0.65 7.97 13.00
C LYS A 108 0.82 6.49 12.64
N PHE A 109 0.62 6.15 11.38
CA PHE A 109 1.01 4.86 10.83
C PHE A 109 2.46 4.92 10.35
N THR A 110 3.36 4.25 11.08
CA THR A 110 4.75 4.05 10.65
C THR A 110 4.77 3.00 9.54
N SER A 111 5.43 3.30 8.44
CA SER A 111 5.57 2.37 7.32
C SER A 111 6.48 1.18 7.68
N GLU A 112 6.34 0.05 6.98
CA GLU A 112 7.23 -1.11 7.19
C GLU A 112 8.70 -0.77 6.93
N SER A 113 8.99 0.11 5.96
CA SER A 113 10.35 0.57 5.67
C SER A 113 10.94 1.44 6.80
N GLU A 114 10.13 2.31 7.42
CA GLU A 114 10.53 3.05 8.62
C GLU A 114 10.74 2.12 9.82
N LEU A 115 9.88 1.10 9.98
CA LEU A 115 10.04 0.08 11.01
C LEU A 115 11.32 -0.73 10.82
N GLU A 116 11.70 -1.07 9.58
CA GLU A 116 12.96 -1.75 9.28
C GLU A 116 14.18 -0.87 9.56
N LEU A 117 14.13 0.42 9.20
CA LEU A 117 15.21 1.36 9.49
C LEU A 117 15.41 1.52 11.00
N VAL A 118 14.32 1.63 11.77
CA VAL A 118 14.37 1.69 13.24
C VAL A 118 14.90 0.39 13.83
N LYS A 119 14.48 -0.79 13.33
CA LYS A 119 14.98 -2.09 13.79
C LYS A 119 16.48 -2.26 13.56
N ASN A 120 16.99 -1.82 12.41
CA ASN A 120 18.41 -1.90 12.10
C ASN A 120 19.22 -0.97 13.00
N ASN A 121 18.77 0.27 13.19
CA ASN A 121 19.40 1.21 14.13
C ASN A 121 19.44 0.66 15.56
N VAL A 122 18.36 0.04 16.04
CA VAL A 122 18.34 -0.59 17.38
C VAL A 122 19.34 -1.74 17.48
N ARG A 123 19.46 -2.59 16.45
CA ARG A 123 20.45 -3.67 16.43
C ARG A 123 21.88 -3.14 16.48
N ASP A 124 22.18 -2.12 15.69
CA ASP A 124 23.51 -1.51 15.62
C ASP A 124 23.87 -0.83 16.96
N GLU A 125 22.92 -0.13 17.59
CA GLU A 125 23.12 0.50 18.89
C GLU A 125 23.34 -0.54 20.00
N VAL A 126 22.60 -1.66 19.99
CA VAL A 126 22.80 -2.78 20.94
C VAL A 126 24.15 -3.46 20.72
N ALA A 127 24.56 -3.67 19.47
CA ALA A 127 25.86 -4.26 19.16
C ALA A 127 27.02 -3.36 19.60
N LYS A 128 26.89 -2.04 19.40
CA LYS A 128 27.83 -1.04 19.88
C LYS A 128 27.89 -1.02 21.41
N TYR A 129 26.75 -1.01 22.09
CA TYR A 129 26.69 -1.08 23.54
C TYR A 129 27.38 -2.34 24.08
N ILE A 130 27.11 -3.51 23.50
CA ILE A 130 27.76 -4.76 23.90
C ILE A 130 29.28 -4.66 23.72
N ASN A 131 29.77 -4.21 22.55
CA ASN A 131 31.21 -4.06 22.31
C ASN A 131 31.88 -3.07 23.26
N ASP A 132 31.23 -1.92 23.51
CA ASP A 132 31.76 -0.89 24.41
C ASP A 132 31.81 -1.37 25.88
N HIS A 133 31.02 -2.39 26.24
CA HIS A 133 30.93 -2.95 27.60
C HIS A 133 31.48 -4.37 27.72
N GLN A 134 32.17 -4.91 26.71
CA GLN A 134 32.77 -6.26 26.73
C GLN A 134 33.83 -6.47 27.85
N GLY A 135 34.34 -5.38 28.46
CA GLY A 135 35.34 -5.43 29.54
C GLY A 135 34.82 -5.14 30.95
N ALA A 136 33.59 -4.64 31.09
CA ALA A 136 32.94 -4.45 32.38
C ALA A 136 31.91 -5.56 32.50
N GLY A 137 32.24 -6.63 33.23
CA GLY A 137 31.41 -7.84 33.33
C GLY A 137 29.93 -7.48 33.36
N VAL A 138 29.15 -8.03 32.42
CA VAL A 138 27.74 -7.71 32.20
C VAL A 138 26.99 -7.97 33.50
N VAL A 139 26.81 -6.93 34.32
CA VAL A 139 25.99 -6.97 35.52
C VAL A 139 24.60 -6.50 35.12
N ASP A 140 23.75 -7.47 34.81
CA ASP A 140 22.33 -7.59 35.20
C ASP A 140 21.36 -6.39 35.17
N GLU A 141 21.62 -5.31 34.43
CA GLU A 141 20.57 -4.32 34.15
C GLU A 141 20.47 -4.05 32.65
N LEU A 142 19.64 -4.85 31.98
CA LEU A 142 19.07 -4.49 30.68
C LEU A 142 18.44 -3.10 30.82
N PRO A 143 18.76 -2.14 29.94
CA PRO A 143 18.16 -0.81 30.01
C PRO A 143 16.65 -0.93 29.88
N ASP A 144 15.93 -0.33 30.84
CA ASP A 144 14.46 -0.36 30.87
C ASP A 144 13.92 0.17 29.54
N LEU A 145 12.99 -0.58 28.92
CA LEU A 145 12.38 -0.28 27.63
C LEU A 145 11.77 1.13 27.60
N THR A 146 11.40 1.68 28.76
CA THR A 146 10.92 3.06 28.92
C THR A 146 11.97 4.12 28.55
N THR A 147 13.26 3.84 28.81
CA THR A 147 14.37 4.76 28.46
C THR A 147 14.62 4.80 26.95
N LEU A 148 14.57 3.64 26.28
CA LEU A 148 14.68 3.52 24.82
C LEU A 148 13.49 4.19 24.11
N TYR A 149 12.28 4.06 24.66
CA TYR A 149 11.08 4.71 24.11
C TYR A 149 11.16 6.25 24.16
N ASN A 150 11.75 6.81 25.22
CA ASN A 150 11.86 8.27 25.37
C ASN A 150 12.93 8.90 24.47
N LEU A 151 13.93 8.15 24.01
CA LEU A 151 14.92 8.62 23.01
C LEU A 151 14.32 8.76 21.60
N ALA A 152 13.32 7.95 21.26
CA ALA A 152 12.68 7.96 19.94
C ALA A 152 11.62 9.06 19.77
N LYS A 153 11.44 9.92 20.78
CA LYS A 153 10.37 10.95 20.83
C LYS A 153 10.86 12.40 20.69
N ILE A 154 12.14 12.62 20.40
CA ILE A 154 12.73 13.95 20.12
C ILE A 154 12.60 14.29 18.64
#